data_AF-A0A259F3G8-F1
#
_entry.id   AF-A0A259F3G8-F1
#
_cell.length_a   1.000
_cell.length_b   1.000
_cell.length_c   1.000
_cell.angle_alpha   90.00
_cell.angle_beta   90.00
_cell.angle_gamma   90.00
#
_symmetry.space_group_name_H-M   'P 1'
#
loop_
_entity.id
_entity.type
_entity.pdbx_description
1 polymer ?
#
loop_
_entity_poly.entity_id
_entity_poly.type
_entity_poly.pdbx_seq_one_letter_code
_entity_poly.pdbx_strand_id
1 'polypeptide(L)'
;MTKLKRLHYLFAASALVLLVSACATSGDSATGTPNEVEEIQTQLLGDMPLPAASKIIGADSLIIGRGDNWVGRVVLSGVQTPTDIYAFFQSEYPRAGWTTISAVKSKTSILVFTKGDRTSTIELNEGSFT
;
A
#
# COMPACT_ATOMS: atom_id res chain seq x y z
N MET A 1 -11.90 -50.11 -28.93
CA MET A 1 -10.96 -48.95 -28.94
C MET A 1 -11.61 -47.59 -28.60
N THR A 2 -12.94 -47.47 -28.56
CA THR A 2 -13.67 -46.22 -28.23
C THR A 2 -13.80 -45.94 -26.72
N LYS A 3 -13.88 -46.97 -25.87
CA LYS A 3 -13.95 -46.81 -24.40
C LYS A 3 -12.67 -46.23 -23.79
N LEU A 4 -11.50 -46.60 -24.31
CA LEU A 4 -10.21 -46.13 -23.82
C LEU A 4 -10.00 -44.63 -24.13
N LYS A 5 -10.45 -44.16 -25.30
CA LYS A 5 -10.41 -42.72 -25.65
C LYS A 5 -11.36 -41.90 -24.75
N ARG A 6 -12.56 -42.41 -24.46
CA ARG A 6 -13.51 -41.78 -23.53
C ARG A 6 -12.96 -41.67 -22.11
N LEU A 7 -12.23 -42.68 -21.64
CA LEU A 7 -11.58 -42.66 -20.32
C LEU A 7 -10.45 -41.63 -20.24
N HIS A 8 -9.64 -41.48 -21.31
CA HIS A 8 -8.62 -40.43 -21.40
C HIS A 8 -9.23 -39.02 -21.46
N TYR A 9 -10.33 -38.83 -22.20
CA TYR A 9 -11.04 -37.54 -22.23
C TYR A 9 -11.63 -37.16 -20.87
N LEU A 10 -12.16 -38.13 -20.11
CA LEU A 10 -12.66 -37.91 -18.75
C LEU A 10 -11.52 -37.53 -17.79
N PHE A 11 -10.35 -38.15 -17.91
CA PHE A 11 -9.18 -37.84 -17.09
C PHE A 11 -8.61 -36.45 -17.41
N ALA A 12 -8.53 -36.09 -18.70
CA ALA A 12 -8.09 -34.77 -19.16
C ALA A 12 -9.06 -33.65 -18.72
N ALA A 13 -10.37 -33.90 -18.77
CA ALA A 13 -11.38 -32.95 -18.28
C ALA A 13 -11.28 -32.73 -16.76
N SER A 14 -11.03 -33.77 -15.98
CA SER A 14 -10.85 -33.65 -14.52
C SER A 14 -9.57 -32.88 -14.14
N ALA A 15 -8.48 -33.05 -14.91
CA ALA A 15 -7.24 -32.32 -14.68
C ALA A 15 -7.36 -30.82 -15.00
N LEU A 16 -8.18 -30.47 -16.00
CA LEU A 16 -8.44 -29.08 -16.39
C LEU A 16 -9.27 -28.32 -15.33
N VAL A 17 -10.19 -28.98 -14.64
CA VAL A 17 -11.01 -28.37 -13.57
C VAL A 17 -10.17 -28.02 -12.34
N LEU A 18 -9.14 -28.81 -12.03
CA LEU A 18 -8.25 -28.57 -10.88
C LEU A 18 -7.30 -27.38 -11.08
N LEU A 19 -7.06 -26.95 -12.32
CA LEU A 19 -6.17 -25.82 -12.62
C LEU A 19 -6.86 -24.46 -12.48
N VAL A 20 -8.19 -24.40 -12.47
CA VAL A 20 -8.95 -23.13 -12.43
C VAL A 20 -9.31 -22.71 -10.99
N SER A 21 -9.20 -23.59 -10.00
CA SER A 21 -9.45 -23.27 -8.58
C SER A 21 -8.33 -22.49 -7.89
N ALA A 22 -7.19 -22.25 -8.57
CA ALA A 22 -6.05 -21.54 -7.98
C ALA A 22 -6.21 -20.00 -7.90
N CYS A 23 -7.22 -19.41 -8.54
CA CYS A 23 -7.38 -17.95 -8.57
C CYS A 23 -8.29 -17.36 -7.48
N ALA A 24 -8.77 -18.16 -6.52
CA ALA A 24 -9.77 -17.70 -5.54
C ALA A 24 -9.20 -17.09 -4.25
N THR A 25 -7.88 -16.91 -4.11
CA THR A 25 -7.29 -16.31 -2.89
C THR A 25 -6.99 -14.83 -3.07
N SER A 26 -8.01 -14.00 -2.88
CA SER A 26 -7.82 -12.56 -2.67
C SER A 26 -8.95 -12.06 -1.79
N GLY A 27 -8.68 -11.96 -0.48
CA GLY A 27 -9.64 -11.43 0.47
C GLY A 27 -9.30 -11.81 1.90
N ASP A 28 -8.14 -11.38 2.39
CA ASP A 28 -7.89 -11.35 3.83
C ASP A 28 -8.16 -9.92 4.30
N SER A 29 -9.43 -9.63 4.59
CA SER A 29 -9.82 -8.38 5.25
C SER A 29 -9.56 -8.57 6.73
N ALA A 30 -8.35 -8.23 7.18
CA ALA A 30 -7.97 -8.35 8.58
C ALA A 30 -8.75 -7.36 9.46
N THR A 31 -9.58 -7.90 10.34
CA THR A 31 -10.03 -7.24 11.56
C THR A 31 -9.02 -7.57 12.66
N GLY A 32 -7.95 -6.78 12.76
CA GLY A 32 -6.75 -7.15 13.54
C GLY A 32 -6.29 -6.10 14.56
N THR A 33 -5.66 -6.59 15.64
CA THR A 33 -5.06 -5.80 16.74
C THR A 33 -3.96 -4.84 16.26
N PRO A 34 -3.52 -3.81 17.03
CA PRO A 34 -2.59 -2.78 16.55
C PRO A 34 -1.30 -3.29 15.86
N ASN A 35 -0.74 -4.40 16.32
CA ASN A 35 0.47 -5.01 15.74
C ASN A 35 0.22 -5.60 14.33
N GLU A 36 -0.97 -6.14 14.10
CA GLU A 36 -1.35 -6.72 12.81
C GLU A 36 -1.62 -5.62 11.78
N VAL A 37 -2.11 -4.45 12.23
CA VAL A 37 -2.26 -3.27 11.38
C VAL A 37 -0.90 -2.73 10.93
N GLU A 38 0.09 -2.71 11.81
CA GLU A 38 1.46 -2.28 11.47
C GLU A 38 2.12 -3.24 10.47
N GLU A 39 1.95 -4.55 10.66
CA GLU A 39 2.47 -5.57 9.73
C GLU A 39 1.83 -5.46 8.34
N ILE A 40 0.51 -5.26 8.26
CA ILE A 40 -0.21 -5.03 7.00
C ILE A 40 0.27 -3.73 6.32
N GLN A 41 0.55 -2.68 7.09
CA GLN A 41 1.06 -1.42 6.54
C GLN A 41 2.45 -1.57 5.92
N THR A 42 3.38 -2.27 6.59
CA THR A 42 4.71 -2.55 6.03
C THR A 42 4.62 -3.44 4.80
N GLN A 43 3.71 -4.43 4.80
CA GLN A 43 3.48 -5.28 3.62
C GLN A 43 2.97 -4.48 2.41
N LEU A 44 2.19 -3.42 2.63
CA LEU A 44 1.60 -2.63 1.56
C LEU A 44 2.53 -1.54 1.03
N LEU A 45 3.23 -0.81 1.92
CA LEU A 45 3.96 0.41 1.55
C LEU A 45 5.49 0.27 1.52
N GLY A 46 6.00 -0.91 1.90
CA GLY A 46 7.43 -1.19 1.93
C GLY A 46 8.12 -0.43 3.06
N ASP A 47 9.31 0.09 2.77
CA ASP A 47 10.16 0.78 3.74
C ASP A 47 9.82 2.26 3.96
N MET A 48 8.64 2.71 3.52
CA MET A 48 8.21 4.11 3.66
C MET A 48 7.90 4.44 5.13
N PRO A 49 8.66 5.34 5.79
CA PRO A 49 8.39 5.69 7.16
C PRO A 49 7.07 6.46 7.26
N LEU A 50 6.23 6.12 8.23
CA LEU A 50 4.94 6.78 8.45
C LEU A 50 4.89 7.49 9.80
N PRO A 51 4.15 8.60 9.93
CA PRO A 51 3.96 9.27 11.21
C PRO A 51 3.35 8.31 12.25
N ALA A 52 3.76 8.45 13.51
CA ALA A 52 3.26 7.60 14.59
C ALA A 52 1.72 7.54 14.68
N ALA A 53 1.18 6.35 14.94
CA ALA A 53 -0.26 6.12 15.01
C ALA A 53 -1.04 6.49 13.73
N SER A 54 -0.38 6.53 12.57
CA SER A 54 -1.07 6.64 11.28
C SER A 54 -1.88 5.38 10.95
N LYS A 55 -3.07 5.57 10.40
CA LYS A 55 -3.89 4.46 9.87
C LYS A 55 -4.25 4.72 8.42
N ILE A 56 -4.16 3.69 7.59
CA ILE A 56 -4.61 3.76 6.20
C ILE A 56 -6.14 3.79 6.14
N ILE A 57 -6.69 4.79 5.46
CA ILE A 57 -8.10 4.86 5.11
C ILE A 57 -8.29 4.12 3.78
N GLY A 58 -8.61 2.82 3.88
CA GLY A 58 -8.70 1.94 2.71
C GLY A 58 -9.73 2.37 1.67
N ALA A 59 -10.84 2.98 2.10
CA ALA A 59 -11.90 3.46 1.21
C ALA A 59 -11.43 4.57 0.25
N ASP A 60 -10.46 5.37 0.67
CA ASP A 60 -9.94 6.52 -0.10
C ASP A 60 -8.56 6.23 -0.73
N SER A 61 -8.02 5.05 -0.44
CA SER A 61 -6.69 4.61 -0.90
C SER A 61 -6.79 3.64 -2.08
N LEU A 62 -5.85 3.75 -3.00
CA LEU A 62 -5.63 2.78 -4.07
C LEU A 62 -4.17 2.33 -4.00
N ILE A 63 -3.95 1.06 -3.69
CA ILE A 63 -2.62 0.46 -3.59
C ILE A 63 -2.61 -0.74 -4.54
N ILE A 64 -1.70 -0.70 -5.51
CA ILE A 64 -1.49 -1.78 -6.48
C ILE A 64 -0.05 -2.28 -6.29
N GLY A 65 0.11 -3.56 -5.99
CA GLY A 65 1.40 -4.14 -5.61
C GLY A 65 1.60 -4.18 -4.09
N ARG A 66 2.83 -4.45 -3.67
CA ARG A 66 3.24 -4.64 -2.26
C ARG A 66 4.72 -4.28 -2.07
N GLY A 67 5.11 -4.06 -0.82
CA GLY A 67 6.50 -3.75 -0.45
C GLY A 67 7.00 -2.53 -1.21
N ASP A 68 8.23 -2.55 -1.74
CA ASP A 68 8.79 -1.40 -2.46
C ASP A 68 8.25 -1.20 -3.88
N ASN A 69 7.51 -2.19 -4.42
CA ASN A 69 7.01 -2.20 -5.80
C ASN A 69 5.53 -1.79 -5.91
N TRP A 70 5.02 -1.06 -4.92
CA TRP A 70 3.64 -0.57 -4.95
C TRP A 70 3.52 0.74 -5.73
N VAL A 71 2.36 0.96 -6.32
CA VAL A 71 1.97 2.23 -6.95
C VAL A 71 0.55 2.60 -6.55
N GLY A 72 0.30 3.90 -6.42
CA GLY A 72 -1.04 4.44 -6.21
C GLY A 72 -1.07 5.63 -5.27
N ARG A 73 -2.13 5.73 -4.47
CA ARG A 73 -2.36 6.80 -3.50
C ARG A 73 -2.80 6.20 -2.18
N VAL A 74 -2.16 6.65 -1.10
CA VAL A 74 -2.52 6.26 0.26
C VAL A 74 -3.07 7.48 0.98
N VAL A 75 -4.25 7.34 1.55
CA VAL A 75 -4.84 8.34 2.43
C VAL A 75 -4.67 7.85 3.85
N LEU A 76 -4.02 8.67 4.68
CA LEU A 76 -3.71 8.35 6.07
C LEU A 76 -4.54 9.23 7.00
N SER A 77 -5.11 8.64 8.04
CA SER A 77 -5.55 9.37 9.23
C SER A 77 -4.41 9.40 10.25
N GLY A 78 -4.09 10.58 10.79
CA GLY A 78 -3.14 10.75 11.88
C GLY A 78 -3.76 11.53 13.04
N VAL A 79 -3.17 11.41 14.23
CA VAL A 79 -3.57 12.18 15.44
C VAL A 79 -2.72 13.43 15.66
N GLN A 80 -1.65 13.58 14.88
CA GLN A 80 -0.67 14.66 14.99
C GLN A 80 -1.12 15.88 14.18
N THR A 81 -0.55 17.05 14.51
CA THR A 81 -0.84 18.25 13.72
C THR A 81 -0.20 18.15 12.33
N PRO A 82 -0.76 18.81 11.31
CA PRO A 82 -0.15 18.85 9.98
C PRO A 82 1.28 19.41 9.99
N THR A 83 1.60 20.32 10.92
CA THR A 83 2.97 20.84 11.09
C THR A 83 3.92 19.79 11.63
N ASP A 84 3.50 18.95 12.58
CA ASP A 84 4.32 17.85 13.10
C ASP A 84 4.55 16.79 12.01
N ILE A 85 3.50 16.47 11.24
CA ILE A 85 3.59 15.53 10.12
C ILE A 85 4.53 16.07 9.03
N TYR A 86 4.45 17.36 8.71
CA TYR A 86 5.39 18.01 7.80
C TYR A 86 6.84 17.84 8.27
N ALA A 87 7.11 18.11 9.55
CA ALA A 87 8.44 17.98 10.12
C ALA A 87 8.92 16.53 10.12
N PHE A 88 8.04 15.57 10.42
CA PHE A 88 8.33 14.14 10.33
C PHE A 88 8.82 13.75 8.93
N PHE A 89 8.11 14.13 7.87
CA PHE A 89 8.52 13.78 6.52
C PHE A 89 9.84 14.46 6.13
N GLN A 90 10.08 15.69 6.57
CA GLN A 90 11.37 16.36 6.36
C GLN A 90 12.55 15.67 7.05
N SER A 91 12.34 14.99 8.18
CA SER A 91 13.42 14.32 8.92
C SER A 91 13.59 12.86 8.53
N GLU A 92 12.50 12.10 8.47
CA GLU A 92 12.56 10.64 8.38
C GLU A 92 12.76 10.15 6.94
N TYR A 93 12.23 10.86 5.94
CA TYR A 93 12.44 10.45 4.54
C TYR A 93 13.92 10.53 4.14
N PRO A 94 14.65 11.63 4.42
CA PRO A 94 16.10 11.67 4.18
C PRO A 94 16.87 10.58 4.94
N ARG A 95 16.49 10.28 6.18
CA ARG A 95 17.11 9.20 6.96
C ARG A 95 16.84 7.82 6.37
N ALA A 96 15.68 7.63 5.74
CA ALA A 96 15.32 6.42 4.99
C ALA A 96 15.87 6.40 3.56
N GLY A 97 16.73 7.35 3.18
CA GLY A 97 17.41 7.37 1.88
C GLY A 97 16.62 8.04 0.75
N TRP A 98 15.55 8.76 1.07
CA TRP A 98 14.85 9.59 0.10
C TRP A 98 15.54 10.94 -0.09
N THR A 99 15.51 11.47 -1.31
CA THR A 99 16.02 12.80 -1.64
C THR A 99 14.86 13.77 -1.78
N THR A 100 14.92 14.91 -1.09
CA THR A 100 13.94 15.99 -1.23
C THR A 100 14.11 16.67 -2.58
N ILE A 101 13.07 16.64 -3.42
CA ILE A 101 13.01 17.38 -4.68
C ILE A 101 12.36 18.75 -4.47
N SER A 102 11.26 18.79 -3.71
CA SER A 102 10.54 20.02 -3.39
C SER A 102 9.83 19.90 -2.06
N ALA A 103 9.71 21.01 -1.34
CA ALA A 103 8.91 21.10 -0.13
C ALA A 103 8.33 22.50 0.05
N VAL A 104 7.01 22.60 -0.11
CA VAL A 104 6.27 23.84 0.04
C VAL A 104 5.37 23.70 1.26
N LYS A 105 5.56 24.59 2.23
CA LYS A 105 4.66 24.70 3.39
C LYS A 105 3.59 25.74 3.12
N SER A 106 2.33 25.33 3.18
CA SER A 106 1.16 26.21 3.04
C SER A 106 -0.05 25.57 3.72
N LYS A 107 -1.24 26.19 3.59
CA LYS A 107 -2.51 25.56 4.01
C LYS A 107 -2.68 24.14 3.41
N THR A 108 -2.26 23.96 2.16
CA THR A 108 -2.06 22.65 1.55
C THR A 108 -0.57 22.51 1.26
N SER A 109 0.14 21.82 2.14
CA SER A 109 1.58 21.60 1.98
C SER A 109 1.81 20.46 0.99
N ILE A 110 2.83 20.61 0.14
CA ILE A 110 3.22 19.59 -0.84
C ILE A 110 4.72 19.34 -0.70
N LEU A 111 5.09 18.09 -0.45
CA LEU A 111 6.48 17.64 -0.43
C LEU A 111 6.66 16.55 -1.49
N VAL A 112 7.75 16.63 -2.24
CA VAL A 112 8.09 15.67 -3.29
C VAL A 112 9.46 15.11 -3.00
N PHE A 113 9.54 13.78 -2.96
CA PHE A 113 10.75 13.03 -2.69
C PHE A 113 10.99 11.96 -3.75
N THR A 114 12.25 11.58 -3.95
CA THR A 114 12.64 10.47 -4.82
C THR A 114 13.58 9.49 -4.12
N LYS A 115 13.51 8.21 -4.48
CA LYS A 115 14.42 7.15 -4.02
C LYS A 115 14.59 6.12 -5.13
N GLY A 116 15.74 6.12 -5.79
CA GLY A 116 15.94 5.33 -7.00
C GLY A 116 15.00 5.77 -8.12
N ASP A 117 14.17 4.85 -8.60
CA ASP A 117 13.12 5.08 -9.60
C ASP A 117 11.76 5.48 -8.98
N ARG A 118 11.65 5.50 -7.65
CA ARG A 118 10.41 5.85 -6.94
C ARG A 118 10.28 7.35 -6.75
N THR A 119 9.06 7.85 -6.88
CA THR A 119 8.67 9.22 -6.51
C THR A 119 7.53 9.16 -5.50
N SER A 120 7.63 9.94 -4.42
CA SER A 120 6.60 10.07 -3.40
C SER A 120 6.19 11.54 -3.29
N THR A 121 4.90 11.80 -3.46
CA THR A 121 4.31 13.12 -3.22
C THR A 121 3.46 13.06 -1.97
N ILE A 122 3.80 13.88 -0.98
CA ILE A 122 3.06 14.02 0.26
C ILE A 122 2.25 15.31 0.17
N GLU A 123 0.93 15.19 0.31
CA GLU A 123 0.01 16.31 0.44
C GLU A 123 -0.52 16.34 1.88
N LEU A 124 -0.44 17.51 2.52
CA LEU A 124 -0.94 17.73 3.87
C LEU A 124 -1.91 18.90 3.86
N ASN A 125 -3.11 18.70 4.38
CA ASN A 125 -4.11 19.74 4.51
C ASN A 125 -4.15 20.23 5.97
N GLU A 126 -3.82 21.50 6.18
CA GLU A 126 -4.11 22.20 7.43
C GLU A 126 -5.62 22.47 7.49
N GLY A 127 -6.32 21.67 8.31
CA GLY A 127 -7.71 21.93 8.66
C GLY A 127 -7.88 23.35 9.18
N SER A 128 -8.98 24.01 8.83
CA SER A 128 -9.29 25.32 9.40
C SER A 128 -9.50 25.19 10.91
N PHE A 129 -8.90 26.10 11.69
CA PHE A 129 -9.31 26.33 13.07
C PHE A 129 -10.74 26.90 13.05
N THR A 130 -11.74 26.03 13.07
CA THR A 130 -13.16 26.40 13.19
C THR A 130 -13.79 25.56 14.27
#